data_AF-A0A845K0L1-F1
#
_entry.id   AF-A0A845K0L1-F1
#
_cell.length_a   1.000
_cell.length_b   1.000
_cell.length_c   1.000
_cell.angle_alpha   90.00
_cell.angle_beta   90.00
_cell.angle_gamma   90.00
#
_symmetry.space_group_name_H-M   'P 1'
#
loop_
_entity.id
_entity.type
_entity.pdbx_description
1 polymer ?
#
loop_
_entity_poly.entity_id
_entity_poly.type
_entity_poly.pdbx_seq_one_letter_code
_entity_poly.pdbx_strand_id
1 'polypeptide(L)'
;MGRVLSTERVQKILETVIERQDFSLRIDKAEDDPLISLINTVLEEAEKRGEKIEQHKTSLKDQVAVRTADLEKTNQQLTLDKREAEASSLSKSVFLANLSHELRTPLNHIIGYCEMIQEELEEEGLDHLVTDLGKILLASDQLKKWVEEIIDLSKIESGRSELEYEVFPVADLVVKVV
;
A
#
# COMPACT_ATOMS: atom_id res chain seq x y z
N MET A 1 -21.78 21.05 -72.42
CA MET A 1 -20.89 21.98 -71.67
C MET A 1 -21.32 22.17 -70.21
N GLY A 2 -22.62 22.07 -69.85
CA GLY A 2 -23.10 22.28 -68.47
C GLY A 2 -22.74 21.23 -67.40
N ARG A 3 -22.56 19.95 -67.75
CA ARG A 3 -22.22 18.89 -66.76
C ARG A 3 -20.77 18.92 -66.25
N VAL A 4 -19.80 19.34 -67.06
CA VAL A 4 -18.36 19.38 -66.70
C VAL A 4 -18.06 20.51 -65.70
N LEU A 5 -18.73 21.65 -65.86
CA LEU A 5 -18.65 22.78 -64.91
C LEU A 5 -19.24 22.43 -63.53
N SER A 6 -20.20 21.49 -63.47
CA SER A 6 -20.78 21.00 -62.21
C SER A 6 -19.79 20.11 -61.44
N THR A 7 -19.08 19.20 -62.12
CA THR A 7 -18.11 18.31 -61.50
C THR A 7 -16.87 19.03 -60.98
N GLU A 8 -16.30 19.98 -61.74
CA GLU A 8 -15.15 20.77 -61.28
C GLU A 8 -15.50 21.62 -60.03
N ARG A 9 -16.73 22.14 -59.99
CA ARG A 9 -17.23 22.91 -58.85
C ARG A 9 -17.39 22.04 -57.60
N VAL A 10 -17.97 20.84 -57.74
CA VAL A 10 -18.11 19.87 -56.65
C VAL A 10 -16.73 19.42 -56.13
N GLN A 11 -15.81 19.10 -57.05
CA GLN A 11 -14.45 18.70 -56.71
C GLN A 11 -13.73 19.77 -55.90
N LYS A 12 -13.77 21.03 -56.35
CA LYS A 12 -13.11 22.15 -55.65
C LYS A 12 -13.66 22.36 -54.23
N ILE A 13 -14.97 22.16 -54.03
CA ILE A 13 -15.59 22.24 -52.70
C ILE A 13 -15.08 21.09 -51.82
N LEU A 14 -15.05 19.86 -52.33
CA LEU A 14 -14.57 18.70 -51.57
C LEU A 14 -13.07 18.79 -51.25
N GLU A 15 -12.25 19.28 -52.18
CA GLU A 15 -10.84 19.58 -51.92
C GLU A 15 -10.71 20.59 -50.77
N THR A 16 -11.53 21.64 -50.76
CA THR A 16 -11.55 22.64 -49.68
C THR A 16 -11.98 22.02 -48.34
N VAL A 17 -13.01 21.17 -48.34
CA VAL A 17 -13.47 20.44 -47.14
C VAL A 17 -12.34 19.59 -46.56
N ILE A 18 -11.63 18.84 -47.41
CA ILE A 18 -10.55 17.93 -46.99
C ILE A 18 -9.34 18.73 -46.49
N GLU A 19 -8.91 19.75 -47.22
CA GLU A 19 -7.76 20.59 -46.85
C GLU A 19 -7.98 21.34 -45.54
N ARG A 20 -9.19 21.88 -45.34
CA ARG A 20 -9.52 22.69 -44.16
C ARG A 20 -10.14 21.88 -43.03
N GLN A 21 -10.46 20.60 -43.27
CA GLN A 21 -11.29 19.76 -42.40
C GLN A 21 -12.61 20.43 -42.00
N ASP A 22 -13.13 21.30 -42.88
CA ASP A 22 -14.35 22.07 -42.66
C ASP A 22 -15.53 21.33 -43.30
N PHE A 23 -16.07 20.36 -42.56
CA PHE A 23 -17.21 19.56 -42.98
C PHE A 23 -18.55 20.30 -42.88
N SER A 24 -18.57 21.58 -42.49
CA SER A 24 -19.79 22.41 -42.45
C SER A 24 -20.22 22.90 -43.85
N LEU A 25 -19.29 22.89 -44.81
CA LEU A 25 -19.57 23.28 -46.19
C LEU A 25 -20.59 22.32 -46.83
N ARG A 26 -21.43 22.88 -47.70
CA ARG A 26 -22.44 22.12 -48.44
C ARG A 26 -22.34 22.42 -49.92
N ILE A 27 -22.68 21.42 -50.72
CA ILE A 27 -22.74 21.54 -52.18
C ILE A 27 -24.18 21.93 -52.57
N ASP A 28 -24.32 22.96 -53.39
CA ASP A 28 -25.62 23.41 -53.91
C ASP A 28 -26.35 22.32 -54.71
N LYS A 29 -27.64 22.15 -54.44
CA LYS A 29 -28.54 21.27 -55.20
C LYS A 29 -28.98 21.97 -56.49
N ALA A 30 -28.16 21.89 -57.54
CA ALA A 30 -28.46 22.53 -58.83
C ALA A 30 -29.55 21.81 -59.65
N GLU A 31 -29.78 20.53 -59.37
CA GLU A 31 -30.87 19.65 -59.84
C GLU A 31 -30.98 18.54 -58.77
N ASP A 32 -32.06 17.75 -58.71
CA ASP A 32 -32.25 16.64 -57.75
C ASP A 32 -31.24 15.49 -58.00
N ASP A 33 -29.95 15.78 -57.83
CA ASP A 33 -28.84 14.85 -58.02
C ASP A 33 -28.68 14.01 -56.74
N PRO A 34 -28.98 12.69 -56.80
CA PRO A 34 -28.87 11.81 -55.64
C PRO A 34 -27.45 11.77 -55.06
N LEU A 35 -26.41 11.99 -55.87
CA LEU A 35 -25.02 11.98 -55.43
C LEU A 35 -24.68 13.21 -54.58
N ILE A 36 -25.16 14.41 -54.98
CA ILE A 36 -24.99 15.63 -54.18
C ILE A 36 -25.71 15.50 -52.84
N SER A 37 -26.91 14.90 -52.82
CA SER A 37 -27.62 14.60 -51.58
C SER A 37 -26.82 13.67 -50.67
N LEU A 38 -26.29 12.57 -51.21
CA LEU A 38 -25.49 11.61 -50.45
C LEU A 38 -24.21 12.25 -49.89
N ILE A 39 -23.51 13.06 -50.69
CA ILE A 39 -22.30 13.76 -50.26
C ILE A 39 -22.63 14.72 -49.11
N ASN A 40 -23.68 15.53 -49.24
CA ASN A 40 -24.10 16.43 -48.16
C ASN A 40 -24.49 15.67 -46.88
N THR A 41 -25.13 14.50 -46.98
CA THR A 41 -25.40 13.62 -45.83
C THR A 41 -24.11 13.10 -45.19
N VAL A 42 -23.11 12.69 -45.98
CA VAL A 42 -21.81 12.25 -45.45
C VAL A 42 -21.07 13.40 -44.75
N LEU A 43 -21.12 14.61 -45.31
CA LEU A 43 -20.53 15.81 -44.69
C LEU A 43 -21.21 16.15 -43.35
N GLU A 44 -22.54 16.09 -43.30
CA GLU A 44 -23.30 16.29 -42.08
C GLU A 44 -22.97 15.26 -41.00
N GLU A 45 -22.86 13.97 -41.37
CA GLU A 45 -22.49 12.90 -40.45
C GLU A 45 -21.04 13.04 -39.96
N ALA A 46 -20.13 13.49 -40.83
CA ALA A 46 -18.73 13.75 -40.46
C ALA A 46 -18.61 14.90 -39.46
N GLU A 47 -19.35 15.99 -39.68
CA GLU A 47 -19.44 17.15 -38.77
C GLU A 47 -19.96 16.72 -37.39
N LYS A 48 -21.09 16.00 -37.35
CA LYS A 48 -21.68 15.46 -36.10
C LYS A 48 -20.70 14.56 -35.33
N ARG A 49 -19.92 13.74 -36.03
CA ARG A 49 -18.88 12.89 -35.41
C ARG A 49 -17.73 13.72 -34.85
N GLY A 50 -17.30 14.76 -35.56
CA GLY A 50 -16.26 15.69 -35.10
C GLY A 50 -16.66 16.39 -33.80
N GLU A 51 -17.88 16.92 -33.74
CA GLU A 51 -18.43 17.54 -32.52
C GLU A 51 -18.44 16.56 -31.34
N LYS A 52 -18.93 15.34 -31.57
CA LYS A 52 -18.98 14.31 -30.52
C LYS A 52 -17.60 13.91 -30.02
N ILE A 53 -16.61 13.81 -30.91
CA ILE A 53 -15.21 13.53 -30.53
C ILE A 53 -14.66 14.65 -29.65
N GLU A 54 -14.88 15.92 -30.00
CA GLU A 54 -14.34 17.03 -29.20
C GLU A 54 -15.06 17.16 -27.85
N GLN A 55 -16.36 16.87 -27.79
CA GLN A 55 -17.11 16.75 -26.55
C GLN A 55 -16.54 15.64 -25.65
N HIS A 56 -16.35 14.44 -26.20
CA HIS A 56 -15.78 13.31 -25.47
C HIS A 56 -14.35 13.60 -24.98
N LYS A 57 -13.51 14.21 -25.82
CA LYS A 57 -12.13 14.57 -25.49
C LYS A 57 -12.08 15.60 -24.36
N THR A 58 -12.94 16.62 -24.40
CA THR A 58 -13.07 17.61 -23.32
C THR A 58 -13.51 16.94 -22.03
N SER A 59 -14.57 16.12 -22.08
CA SER A 59 -15.06 15.39 -20.90
C SER A 59 -14.01 14.45 -20.31
N LEU A 60 -13.26 13.72 -21.14
CA LEU A 60 -12.18 12.84 -20.69
C LEU A 60 -11.05 13.64 -20.04
N LYS A 61 -10.69 14.80 -20.60
CA LYS A 61 -9.66 15.67 -20.02
C LYS A 61 -10.07 16.16 -18.63
N ASP A 62 -11.33 16.57 -18.47
CA ASP A 62 -11.86 17.01 -17.18
C ASP A 62 -11.91 15.85 -16.17
N GLN A 63 -12.35 14.66 -16.60
CA GLN A 63 -12.37 13.47 -15.76
C GLN A 63 -10.97 13.06 -15.30
N VAL A 64 -9.98 13.10 -16.20
CA VAL A 64 -8.57 12.83 -15.87
C VAL A 64 -8.07 13.86 -14.87
N ALA A 65 -8.30 15.15 -15.10
CA ALA A 65 -7.88 16.21 -14.18
C ALA A 65 -8.47 16.01 -12.76
N VAL A 66 -9.76 15.71 -12.65
CA VAL A 66 -10.41 15.43 -11.35
C VAL A 66 -9.81 14.18 -10.70
N ARG A 67 -9.70 13.07 -11.45
CA ARG A 67 -9.13 11.81 -10.94
C ARG A 67 -7.69 11.97 -10.49
N THR A 68 -6.88 12.74 -11.21
CA THR A 68 -5.48 13.00 -10.86
C THR A 68 -5.41 13.81 -9.55
N ALA A 69 -6.23 14.85 -9.40
CA ALA A 69 -6.28 15.63 -8.16
C ALA A 69 -6.73 14.79 -6.95
N ASP A 70 -7.75 13.94 -7.12
CA ASP A 70 -8.21 13.03 -6.08
C ASP A 70 -7.12 12.02 -5.70
N LEU A 71 -6.44 11.43 -6.70
CA LEU A 71 -5.34 10.50 -6.47
C LEU A 71 -4.18 11.16 -5.73
N GLU A 72 -3.78 12.37 -6.11
CA GLU A 72 -2.73 13.12 -5.41
C GLU A 72 -3.10 13.37 -3.95
N LYS A 73 -4.34 13.79 -3.68
CA LYS A 73 -4.85 14.00 -2.32
C LYS A 73 -4.84 12.70 -1.50
N THR A 74 -5.35 11.61 -2.07
CA THR A 74 -5.34 10.30 -1.38
C THR A 74 -3.92 9.83 -1.10
N ASN A 75 -3.00 10.00 -2.05
CA ASN A 75 -1.61 9.57 -1.89
C ASN A 75 -0.88 10.38 -0.81
N GLN A 76 -1.15 11.69 -0.72
CA GLN A 76 -0.67 12.53 0.38
C GLN A 76 -1.20 12.05 1.73
N GLN A 77 -2.50 11.76 1.83
CA GLN A 77 -3.10 11.25 3.07
C GLN A 77 -2.50 9.90 3.46
N LEU A 78 -2.40 8.95 2.52
CA LEU A 78 -1.77 7.64 2.76
C LEU A 78 -0.32 7.78 3.24
N THR A 79 0.42 8.74 2.70
CA THR A 79 1.80 9.00 3.13
C THR A 79 1.85 9.52 4.57
N LEU A 80 0.92 10.38 4.97
CA LEU A 80 0.81 10.88 6.35
C LEU A 80 0.43 9.75 7.31
N ASP A 81 -0.63 9.00 6.99
CA ASP A 81 -1.12 7.88 7.80
C ASP A 81 -0.03 6.82 7.97
N LYS A 82 0.73 6.53 6.90
CA LYS A 82 1.87 5.61 6.95
C LYS A 82 2.95 6.09 7.92
N ARG A 83 3.33 7.37 7.86
CA ARG A 83 4.34 7.94 8.77
C ARG A 83 3.88 7.90 10.23
N GLU A 84 2.60 8.18 10.48
CA GLU A 84 2.04 8.09 11.82
C GLU A 84 2.04 6.64 12.35
N ALA A 85 1.64 5.68 11.52
CA ALA A 85 1.69 4.27 11.86
C ALA A 85 3.12 3.78 12.14
N GLU A 86 4.09 4.19 11.31
CA GLU A 86 5.51 3.87 11.51
C GLU A 86 6.05 4.48 12.81
N ALA A 87 5.73 5.73 13.11
CA ALA A 87 6.13 6.40 14.35
C ALA A 87 5.53 5.74 15.60
N SER A 88 4.26 5.33 15.53
CA SER A 88 3.56 4.60 16.60
C SER A 88 4.18 3.23 16.82
N SER A 89 4.45 2.47 15.75
CA SER A 89 5.12 1.18 15.80
C SER A 89 6.52 1.30 16.41
N LEU A 90 7.30 2.29 15.98
CA LEU A 90 8.62 2.59 16.52
C LEU A 90 8.57 2.86 18.02
N SER A 91 7.64 3.72 18.45
CA SER A 91 7.46 4.08 19.87
C SER A 91 7.06 2.87 20.71
N LYS A 92 6.17 2.00 20.20
CA LYS A 92 5.77 0.75 20.85
C LYS A 92 6.97 -0.18 21.06
N SER A 93 7.81 -0.38 20.04
CA SER A 93 8.99 -1.25 20.19
C SER A 93 10.01 -0.69 21.17
N VAL A 94 10.28 0.63 21.14
CA VAL A 94 11.21 1.27 22.07
C VAL A 94 10.71 1.14 23.51
N PHE A 95 9.41 1.38 23.72
CA PHE A 95 8.78 1.21 25.03
C PHE A 95 8.94 -0.23 25.55
N LEU A 96 8.63 -1.24 24.73
CA LEU A 96 8.73 -2.65 25.14
C LEU A 96 10.17 -3.09 25.39
N ALA A 97 11.13 -2.61 24.59
CA ALA A 97 12.56 -2.89 24.80
C ALA A 97 13.03 -2.31 26.15
N ASN A 98 12.68 -1.06 26.45
CA ASN A 98 13.03 -0.43 27.72
C ASN A 98 12.39 -1.15 28.91
N LEU A 99 11.09 -1.45 28.81
CA LEU A 99 10.36 -2.16 29.87
C LEU A 99 10.98 -3.53 30.16
N SER A 100 11.41 -4.26 29.14
CA SER A 100 12.10 -5.53 29.34
C SER A 100 13.41 -5.38 30.12
N HIS A 101 14.24 -4.42 29.76
CA HIS A 101 15.48 -4.16 30.51
C HIS A 101 15.18 -3.80 31.96
N GLU A 102 14.18 -2.96 32.21
CA GLU A 102 13.75 -2.57 33.56
C GLU A 102 13.14 -3.73 34.36
N LEU A 103 12.51 -4.71 33.71
CA LEU A 103 11.96 -5.90 34.36
C LEU A 103 13.00 -6.99 34.60
N ARG A 104 14.01 -7.12 33.72
CA ARG A 104 15.06 -8.14 33.85
C ARG A 104 15.84 -7.98 35.15
N THR A 105 16.18 -6.75 35.54
CA THR A 105 16.95 -6.48 36.77
C THR A 105 16.22 -6.92 38.05
N PRO A 106 15.00 -6.45 38.37
CA PRO A 106 14.28 -6.87 39.56
C PRO A 106 13.94 -8.36 39.54
N LEU A 107 13.65 -8.94 38.36
CA LEU A 107 13.41 -10.37 38.24
C LEU A 107 14.66 -11.20 38.58
N ASN A 108 15.84 -10.79 38.08
CA ASN A 108 17.10 -11.42 38.43
C ASN A 108 17.40 -11.30 39.93
N HIS A 109 17.05 -10.18 40.57
CA HIS A 109 17.17 -10.05 42.03
C HIS A 109 16.24 -11.02 42.77
N ILE A 110 14.97 -11.15 42.34
CA ILE A 110 14.02 -12.10 42.92
C ILE A 110 14.55 -13.53 42.79
N ILE A 111 15.02 -13.92 41.61
CA ILE A 111 15.60 -15.23 41.35
C ILE A 111 16.81 -15.46 42.27
N GLY A 112 17.77 -14.52 42.31
CA GLY A 112 18.96 -14.65 43.14
C GLY A 112 18.65 -14.75 44.64
N TYR A 113 17.69 -13.96 45.14
CA TYR A 113 17.26 -14.09 46.55
C TYR A 113 16.57 -15.43 46.82
N CYS A 114 15.77 -15.94 45.87
CA CYS A 114 15.17 -17.25 46.02
C CYS A 114 16.22 -18.35 46.01
N GLU A 115 17.23 -18.29 45.14
CA GLU A 115 18.34 -19.25 45.11
C GLU A 115 19.11 -19.25 46.44
N MET A 116 19.42 -18.07 47.00
CA MET A 116 20.10 -17.96 48.30
C MET A 116 19.27 -18.54 49.45
N ILE A 117 17.97 -18.23 49.51
CA ILE A 117 17.07 -18.79 50.55
C ILE A 117 16.94 -20.30 50.38
N GLN A 118 16.97 -20.80 49.14
CA GLN A 118 16.88 -22.23 48.87
C GLN A 118 18.08 -22.98 49.45
N GLU A 119 19.29 -22.47 49.24
CA GLU A 119 20.52 -23.03 49.82
C GLU A 119 20.44 -23.09 51.36
N GLU A 120 19.99 -22.01 52.01
CA GLU A 120 19.82 -21.97 53.48
C GLU A 120 18.80 -23.00 53.99
N LEU A 121 17.65 -23.14 53.30
CA LEU A 121 16.60 -24.07 53.70
C LEU A 121 17.01 -25.54 53.50
N GLU A 122 17.78 -25.83 52.45
CA GLU A 122 18.36 -27.15 52.20
C GLU A 122 19.38 -27.53 53.29
N GLU A 123 20.22 -26.58 53.74
CA GLU A 123 21.14 -26.78 54.86
C GLU A 123 20.42 -27.03 56.21
N GLU A 124 19.28 -26.37 56.44
CA GLU A 124 18.47 -26.53 57.66
C GLU A 124 17.54 -27.78 57.63
N GLY A 125 17.46 -28.49 56.50
CA GLY A 125 16.59 -29.67 56.34
C GLY A 125 15.10 -29.33 56.29
N LEU A 126 14.74 -28.13 55.83
CA LEU A 126 13.37 -27.62 55.75
C LEU A 126 12.74 -27.89 54.37
N ASP A 127 12.74 -29.15 53.94
CA ASP A 127 12.32 -29.60 52.58
C ASP A 127 10.94 -29.09 52.11
N HIS A 128 10.02 -28.87 53.06
CA HIS A 128 8.68 -28.34 52.75
C HIS A 128 8.70 -26.89 52.26
N LEU A 129 9.61 -26.05 52.77
CA LEU A 129 9.78 -24.66 52.35
C LEU A 129 10.57 -24.55 51.03
N VAL A 130 11.53 -25.46 50.81
CA VAL A 130 12.25 -25.60 49.53
C VAL A 130 11.27 -25.82 48.37
N THR A 131 10.24 -26.64 48.60
CA THR A 131 9.20 -26.93 47.60
C THR A 131 8.40 -25.69 47.21
N ASP A 132 8.03 -24.82 48.15
CA ASP A 132 7.27 -23.60 47.86
C ASP A 132 8.14 -22.53 47.19
N LEU A 133 9.41 -22.44 47.56
CA LEU A 133 10.39 -21.55 46.94
C LEU A 133 10.67 -21.94 45.48
N GLY A 134 10.77 -23.25 45.19
CA GLY A 134 10.86 -23.77 43.83
C GLY A 134 9.68 -23.34 42.94
N LYS A 135 8.47 -23.18 43.50
CA LYS A 135 7.32 -22.65 42.73
C LYS A 135 7.48 -21.17 42.39
N ILE A 136 8.07 -20.37 43.29
CA ILE A 136 8.34 -18.95 43.05
C ILE A 136 9.40 -18.79 41.95
N LEU A 137 10.46 -19.62 41.98
CA LEU A 137 11.49 -19.67 40.95
C LEU A 137 10.91 -20.05 39.58
N LEU A 138 10.07 -21.09 39.52
CA LEU A 138 9.41 -21.51 38.29
C LEU A 138 8.53 -20.39 37.69
N ALA A 139 7.73 -19.73 38.53
CA ALA A 139 6.90 -18.60 38.09
C ALA A 139 7.75 -17.41 37.60
N SER A 140 8.89 -17.16 38.24
CA SER A 140 9.83 -16.11 37.84
C SER A 140 10.46 -16.41 36.49
N ASP A 141 10.90 -17.66 36.24
CA ASP A 141 11.45 -18.07 34.93
C ASP A 141 10.39 -18.00 33.82
N GLN A 142 9.13 -18.39 34.11
CA GLN A 142 8.02 -18.21 33.16
C GLN A 142 7.77 -16.75 32.83
N LEU A 143 7.76 -15.86 33.82
CA LEU A 143 7.57 -14.43 33.59
C LEU A 143 8.70 -13.85 32.73
N LYS A 144 9.95 -14.30 32.96
CA LYS A 144 11.10 -13.93 32.13
C LYS A 144 10.87 -14.27 30.66
N LYS A 145 10.46 -15.51 30.38
CA LYS A 145 10.19 -15.98 29.02
C LYS A 145 9.08 -15.17 28.34
N TRP A 146 7.99 -14.89 29.03
CA TRP A 146 6.92 -14.06 28.47
C TRP A 146 7.38 -12.63 28.17
N VAL A 147 8.23 -12.06 29.01
CA VAL A 147 8.84 -10.74 28.77
C VAL A 147 9.76 -10.78 27.54
N GLU A 148 10.46 -11.87 27.29
CA GLU A 148 11.29 -12.04 26.08
C GLU A 148 10.43 -12.22 24.83
N GLU A 149 9.41 -13.09 24.88
CA GLU A 149 8.48 -13.36 23.77
C GLU A 149 7.72 -12.10 23.30
N ILE A 150 7.26 -11.23 24.21
CA ILE A 150 6.54 -10.01 23.84
C ILE A 150 7.43 -8.99 23.10
N ILE A 151 8.75 -8.98 23.39
CA ILE A 151 9.70 -8.14 22.66
C ILE A 151 9.92 -8.69 21.26
N ASP A 152 10.14 -10.00 21.14
CA ASP A 152 10.41 -10.62 19.85
C ASP A 152 9.20 -10.43 18.92
N LEU A 153 7.98 -10.59 19.46
CA LEU A 153 6.76 -10.25 18.73
C LEU A 153 6.76 -8.76 18.29
N SER A 154 7.16 -7.83 19.16
CA SER A 154 7.23 -6.41 18.81
C SER A 154 8.29 -6.07 17.76
N LYS A 155 9.42 -6.78 17.74
CA LYS A 155 10.43 -6.65 16.68
C LYS A 155 9.93 -7.19 15.35
N ILE A 156 9.20 -8.30 15.35
CA ILE A 156 8.55 -8.87 14.16
C ILE A 156 7.50 -7.89 13.61
N GLU A 157 6.59 -7.39 14.47
CA GLU A 157 5.55 -6.43 14.07
C GLU A 157 6.11 -5.13 13.48
N SER A 158 7.29 -4.69 13.94
CA SER A 158 7.96 -3.49 13.42
C SER A 158 8.87 -3.76 12.22
N GLY A 159 8.95 -5.00 11.72
CA GLY A 159 9.83 -5.37 10.60
C GLY A 159 11.32 -5.29 10.91
N ARG A 160 11.68 -5.26 12.20
CA ARG A 160 13.06 -5.14 12.72
C ARG A 160 13.63 -6.47 13.24
N SER A 161 13.07 -7.59 12.82
CA SER A 161 13.71 -8.89 13.07
C SER A 161 14.89 -9.05 12.12
N GLU A 162 16.08 -8.72 12.61
CA GLU A 162 17.33 -9.14 11.99
C GLU A 162 17.67 -10.55 12.48
N LEU A 163 17.93 -11.46 11.55
CA LEU A 163 18.39 -12.81 11.89
C LEU A 163 19.86 -12.75 12.25
N GLU A 164 20.17 -12.99 13.53
CA GLU A 164 21.55 -13.18 13.98
C GLU A 164 21.96 -14.65 13.78
N TYR A 165 23.02 -14.86 13.00
CA TYR A 165 23.61 -16.18 12.79
C TYR A 165 24.87 -16.30 13.65
N GLU A 166 24.87 -17.25 14.60
CA GLU A 166 26.09 -17.63 15.32
C GLU A 166 26.44 -19.11 15.12
N VAL A 167 27.73 -19.43 15.28
CA VAL A 167 28.21 -20.81 15.28
C VAL A 167 28.07 -21.35 16.70
N PHE A 168 27.21 -22.35 16.89
CA PHE A 168 27.01 -23.00 18.18
C PHE A 168 27.16 -24.53 18.08
N PRO A 169 27.55 -25.22 19.18
CA PRO A 169 27.60 -26.68 19.21
C PRO A 169 26.19 -27.28 19.20
N VAL A 170 25.90 -28.13 18.21
CA VAL A 170 24.58 -28.79 18.08
C VAL A 170 24.22 -29.63 19.31
N ALA A 171 25.22 -30.21 20.00
CA ALA A 171 25.02 -30.99 21.21
C ALA A 171 24.32 -30.19 22.34
N ASP A 172 24.64 -28.90 22.47
CA ASP A 172 24.08 -28.03 23.51
C ASP A 172 22.62 -27.66 23.25
N LEU A 173 22.18 -27.70 21.99
CA LEU A 173 20.80 -27.44 21.60
C LEU A 173 19.87 -28.62 21.92
N VAL A 174 20.37 -29.85 21.73
CA VAL A 174 19.55 -31.07 21.88
C VAL A 174 19.24 -31.36 23.35
N VAL A 175 20.13 -31.01 24.29
CA VAL A 175 19.91 -31.21 25.73
C VAL A 175 18.78 -30.31 26.26
N LYS A 176 18.49 -29.18 25.61
CA LYS A 176 17.48 -28.20 26.04
C LYS A 176 16.05 -28.52 25.59
N VAL A 177 15.86 -29.54 24.75
CA VAL A 177 14.59 -29.88 24.09
C VAL A 177 14.01 -31.21 24.58
N VAL A 178 14.68 -31.90 25.51
CA VAL A 178 14.22 -33.17 26.09
C VAL A 178 13.79 -32.98 27.55
#